data_AF-A0A967NTM6-F1
#
_entry.id   AF-A0A967NTM6-F1
#
_cell.length_a   1.000
_cell.length_b   1.000
_cell.length_c   1.000
_cell.angle_alpha   90.00
_cell.angle_beta   90.00
_cell.angle_gamma   90.00
#
_symmetry.space_group_name_H-M   'P 1'
#
loop_
_entity.id
_entity.type
_entity.pdbx_description
1 polymer ?
#
loop_
_entity_poly.entity_id
_entity_poly.type
_entity_poly.pdbx_seq_one_letter_code
_entity_poly.pdbx_strand_id
1 'polypeptide(L)' 'GFGVFSLTNLKVTLYPSFNIPVLAVSTGYSNVAPEDINRIIVNPVEGALSAIEGIETLEARVSRGNAFIILRLR' A
#
# COMPACT_ATOMS: atom_id res chain seq x y z
N GLY A 1 30.25 -21.06 -29.92
CA GLY A 1 30.64 -21.46 -28.56
C GLY A 1 30.17 -20.46 -27.52
N PHE A 2 30.83 -19.30 -27.41
CA PHE A 2 30.61 -18.32 -26.34
C PHE A 2 29.27 -17.59 -26.34
N GLY A 3 28.60 -17.44 -27.50
CA GLY A 3 27.27 -16.82 -27.58
C GLY A 3 26.16 -17.65 -26.91
N VAL A 4 26.25 -18.98 -26.97
CA VAL A 4 25.26 -19.89 -26.35
C VAL A 4 25.41 -19.90 -24.82
N PHE A 5 26.64 -19.73 -24.33
CA PHE A 5 26.94 -19.66 -22.90
C PHE A 5 26.50 -18.35 -22.22
N SER A 6 26.36 -17.27 -23.00
CA SER A 6 25.80 -16.00 -22.50
C SER A 6 24.28 -16.04 -22.39
N LEU A 7 23.60 -16.84 -23.22
CA LEU A 7 22.15 -16.99 -23.17
C LEU A 7 21.69 -17.76 -21.92
N THR A 8 22.49 -18.71 -21.44
CA THR A 8 22.21 -19.48 -20.21
C THR A 8 22.55 -18.72 -18.92
N ASN A 9 23.41 -17.69 -19.00
CA ASN A 9 23.77 -16.82 -17.86
C ASN A 9 22.92 -15.55 -17.76
N LEU A 10 22.01 -15.31 -18.70
CA LEU A 10 20.98 -14.29 -18.53
C LEU A 10 20.03 -14.79 -17.44
N LYS A 11 20.38 -14.48 -16.20
CA LYS A 11 19.55 -14.67 -15.02
C LYS A 11 18.26 -13.91 -15.31
N VAL A 12 17.24 -14.64 -15.78
CA VAL A 12 15.91 -14.08 -16.02
C VAL A 12 15.38 -13.72 -14.65
N THR A 13 15.76 -12.55 -14.15
CA THR A 13 15.09 -11.87 -13.06
C THR A 13 13.74 -11.47 -13.61
N LEU A 14 12.85 -12.46 -13.73
CA LEU A 14 11.52 -12.42 -14.32
C LEU A 14 10.67 -11.29 -13.72
N TYR A 15 11.02 -10.87 -12.51
CA TYR A 15 10.45 -9.73 -11.83
C TYR A 15 11.59 -9.07 -11.07
N PRO A 16 12.12 -7.91 -11.51
CA PRO A 16 12.80 -7.06 -10.55
C PRO A 16 11.82 -6.85 -9.40
N SER A 17 12.25 -7.17 -8.17
CA SER A 17 11.43 -6.95 -6.98
C SER A 17 11.18 -5.46 -6.84
N PHE A 18 10.08 -4.98 -7.42
CA PHE A 18 9.59 -3.63 -7.26
C PHE A 18 9.11 -3.50 -5.82
N ASN A 19 9.97 -2.92 -4.96
CA ASN A 19 9.56 -2.51 -3.62
C ASN A 19 8.73 -1.24 -3.75
N ILE A 20 7.48 -1.35 -4.17
CA ILE A 20 6.54 -0.23 -4.13
C ILE A 20 6.25 0.01 -2.64
N PRO A 21 6.64 1.17 -2.08
CA PRO A 21 6.43 1.44 -0.66
C PRO A 21 4.94 1.71 -0.42
N VAL A 22 4.19 0.63 -0.19
CA VAL A 22 2.76 0.66 0.09
C VAL A 22 2.53 0.38 1.58
N LEU A 23 1.92 1.32 2.29
CA LEU A 23 1.43 1.10 3.65
C LEU A 23 -0.05 0.72 3.58
N ALA A 24 -0.39 -0.46 4.11
CA ALA A 24 -1.77 -0.92 4.21
C ALA A 24 -2.19 -0.95 5.68
N VAL A 25 -3.21 -0.17 6.04
CA VAL A 25 -3.84 -0.22 7.37
C VAL A 25 -5.17 -0.95 7.23
N SER A 26 -5.28 -2.09 7.89
CA SER A 26 -6.52 -2.86 7.99
C SER A 26 -7.03 -2.78 9.42
N THR A 27 -8.29 -2.41 9.57
CA THR A 27 -8.96 -2.33 10.86
C THR A 27 -10.34 -2.95 10.73
N GLY A 28 -10.61 -3.92 11.62
CA GLY A 28 -11.90 -4.59 11.71
C GLY A 28 -12.62 -4.05 12.94
N TYR A 29 -13.66 -3.25 12.73
CA TYR A 29 -14.50 -2.76 13.82
C TYR A 29 -15.95 -3.12 13.53
N SER A 30 -16.34 -4.30 14.00
CA SER A 30 -17.64 -4.92 13.76
C SER A 30 -18.78 -4.01 14.23
N ASN A 31 -19.85 -3.95 13.43
CA ASN A 31 -21.09 -3.22 13.73
C ASN A 31 -20.98 -1.69 13.76
N VAL A 32 -19.91 -1.11 13.22
CA VAL A 32 -19.78 0.34 13.08
C VAL A 32 -20.10 0.80 11.66
N ALA A 33 -20.79 1.94 11.57
CA ALA A 33 -21.15 2.53 10.30
C ALA A 33 -19.88 2.95 9.52
N PRO A 34 -19.85 2.83 8.19
CA PRO A 34 -18.72 3.28 7.38
C PRO A 34 -18.28 4.73 7.69
N GLU A 35 -19.23 5.61 8.01
CA GLU A 35 -18.99 7.01 8.34
C GLU A 35 -18.19 7.18 9.63
N ASP A 36 -18.51 6.37 10.64
CA ASP A 36 -17.81 6.38 11.93
C ASP A 36 -16.39 5.83 11.79
N ILE A 37 -16.20 4.77 10.98
CA ILE A 37 -14.86 4.24 10.67
C ILE A 37 -14.01 5.33 9.98
N ASN A 38 -14.61 6.13 9.10
CA ASN A 38 -13.93 7.24 8.45
C ASN A 38 -13.46 8.30 9.47
N ARG A 39 -14.34 8.72 10.39
CA ARG A 39 -13.98 9.71 11.42
C ARG A 39 -12.99 9.20 12.45
N ILE A 40 -13.12 7.95 12.88
CA ILE A 40 -12.36 7.38 13.99
C ILE A 40 -10.99 6.86 13.52
N ILE A 41 -10.88 6.43 12.26
CA ILE A 41 -9.66 5.79 11.76
C ILE A 41 -9.05 6.53 10.58
N VAL A 42 -9.81 6.77 9.51
CA VAL A 42 -9.24 7.41 8.31
C VAL A 42 -8.75 8.83 8.64
N ASN A 43 -9.57 9.67 9.26
CA ASN A 43 -9.18 11.05 9.59
C ASN A 43 -7.90 11.16 10.45
N PRO A 44 -7.73 10.44 11.57
CA PRO A 44 -6.49 10.52 12.34
C PRO A 44 -5.31 9.89 11.62
N VAL A 45 -5.53 8.85 10.80
CA VAL A 45 -4.49 8.28 9.94
C VAL A 45 -4.04 9.32 8.91
N GLU A 46 -4.96 9.96 8.19
CA GLU A 46 -4.67 11.08 7.27
C GLU A 46 -3.95 12.24 7.96
N GLY A 47 -4.38 12.62 9.16
CA GLY A 47 -3.77 13.71 9.93
C GLY A 47 -2.34 13.39 10.38
N ALA A 48 -2.10 12.19 10.91
CA ALA A 48 -0.76 11.74 11.30
C ALA A 48 0.18 11.60 10.10
N LEU A 49 -0.38 11.20 8.96
CA LEU A 49 0.36 10.98 7.72
C LEU A 49 0.61 12.29 6.96
N SER A 50 -0.27 13.29 7.08
CA SER A 50 -0.04 14.64 6.55
C SER A 50 1.19 15.32 7.18
N ALA A 51 1.61 14.87 8.37
CA ALA A 51 2.84 15.33 9.01
C ALA A 51 4.12 14.69 8.41
N ILE A 52 3.99 13.65 7.58
CA ILE A 52 5.13 12.96 6.96
C ILE A 52 5.33 13.53 5.55
N GLU A 53 6.41 14.27 5.35
CA GLU A 53 6.83 14.73 4.03
C GLU A 53 7.23 13.52 3.16
N GLY A 54 6.46 13.22 2.10
CA GLY A 54 6.78 12.13 1.15
C GLY A 54 5.60 11.26 0.68
N ILE A 55 4.37 11.56 1.11
CA ILE A 55 3.18 10.83 0.64
C ILE A 55 2.75 11.37 -0.73
N GLU A 56 2.65 10.48 -1.72
CA GLU A 56 2.22 10.83 -3.08
C GLU A 56 0.72 10.62 -3.26
N THR A 57 0.19 9.50 -2.80
CA THR A 57 -1.25 9.20 -2.90
C THR A 57 -1.77 8.44 -1.69
N LEU A 58 -2.93 8.85 -1.21
CA LEU A 58 -3.68 8.22 -0.12
C LEU A 58 -5.04 7.77 -0.67
N GLU A 59 -5.34 6.48 -0.56
CA GLU A 59 -6.62 5.89 -0.93
C GLU A 59 -7.21 5.14 0.27
N ALA A 60 -8.37 5.59 0.75
CA ALA A 60 -9.12 4.90 1.79
C ALA A 60 -10.36 4.24 1.20
N ARG A 61 -10.51 2.93 1.42
CA ARG A 61 -11.69 2.14 1.08
C ARG A 61 -12.31 1.60 2.37
N VAL A 62 -13.47 2.13 2.70
CA VAL A 62 -14.25 1.70 3.85
C VAL A 62 -15.42 0.83 3.38
N SER A 63 -15.66 -0.26 4.08
CA SER A 63 -16.82 -1.13 3.94
C SER A 63 -17.43 -1.41 5.31
N ARG A 64 -18.64 -1.96 5.37
CA ARG A 64 -19.29 -2.29 6.65
C ARG A 64 -18.37 -3.16 7.51
N GLY A 65 -18.01 -2.64 8.68
CA GLY A 65 -17.16 -3.32 9.65
C GLY A 65 -15.68 -3.43 9.29
N ASN A 66 -15.23 -2.90 8.14
CA ASN A 66 -13.84 -3.03 7.68
C ASN A 66 -13.37 -1.75 7.01
N ALA A 67 -12.16 -1.29 7.34
CA ALA A 67 -11.49 -0.25 6.55
C ALA A 67 -10.13 -0.74 6.04
N PHE A 68 -9.86 -0.40 4.78
CA PHE A 68 -8.60 -0.58 4.10
C PHE A 68 -8.08 0.79 3.68
N ILE A 69 -6.92 1.17 4.19
CA ILE A 69 -6.24 2.40 3.78
C ILE A 69 -4.95 1.99 3.07
N ILE A 70 -4.77 2.44 1.84
CA ILE A 70 -3.63 2.18 0.98
C ILE A 70 -2.91 3.50 0.75
N LEU A 71 -1.62 3.52 1.07
CA LEU A 71 -0.78 4.70 0.96
C LEU A 71 0.40 4.40 0.05
N ARG A 72 0.68 5.30 -0.90
CA ARG A 72 1.87 5.23 -1.74
C ARG A 72 2.81 6.37 -1.35
N LEU A 73 4.02 5.99 -0.98
CA LEU A 73 5.13 6.90 -0.74
C LEU A 73 5.94 7.07 -2.03
N ARG A 74 6.59 8.23 -2.17
CA ARG A 74 7.50 8.50 -3.30
C ARG A 74 8.89 7.92 -3.08
#